data_AF-A0A850KN36-F1
#
_entry.id   AF-A0A850KN36-F1
#
_cell.length_a   1.000
_cell.length_b   1.000
_cell.length_c   1.000
_cell.angle_alpha   90.00
_cell.angle_beta   90.00
_cell.angle_gamma   90.00
#
_symmetry.space_group_name_H-M   'P 1'
#
loop_
_entity.id
_entity.type
_entity.pdbx_description
1 polymer ?
#
loop_
_entity_poly.entity_id
_entity_poly.type
_entity_poly.pdbx_seq_one_letter_code
_entity_poly.pdbx_strand_id
1 'polypeptide(L)' 'NLGRLQKAIDDKKLDAKKPITVETLVEAGVVGKVVDGVRLLAKGELKAKVDITVTGASKGAVEAVEKAGGKVTVA' A
#
# COMPACT_ATOMS: atom_id res chain seq x y z
N ASN A 1 -6.52 -0.98 -1.74
CA ASN A 1 -7.38 -0.33 -0.73
C ASN A 1 -6.58 -0.07 0.53
N LEU A 2 -6.54 1.17 0.99
CA LEU A 2 -5.80 1.57 2.19
C LEU A 2 -6.23 0.80 3.45
N GLY A 3 -7.52 0.52 3.64
CA GLY A 3 -7.98 -0.24 4.80
C GLY A 3 -7.51 -1.69 4.84
N ARG A 4 -7.26 -2.32 3.68
CA ARG A 4 -6.63 -3.66 3.63
C ARG A 4 -5.14 -3.60 3.96
N LEU A 5 -4.48 -2.51 3.56
CA LEU A 5 -3.07 -2.30 3.87
C LEU A 5 -2.89 -2.10 5.38
N GLN A 6 -3.76 -1.29 6.00
CA GLN A 6 -3.77 -1.09 7.45
C GLN A 6 -3.97 -2.42 8.19
N LYS A 7 -5.00 -3.22 7.81
CA LYS A 7 -5.19 -4.56 8.39
C LYS A 7 -3.98 -5.45 8.24
N ALA A 8 -3.31 -5.43 7.10
CA ALA A 8 -2.12 -6.26 6.88
C ALA A 8 -0.91 -5.82 7.73
N ILE A 9 -0.80 -4.52 8.04
CA ILE A 9 0.18 -3.98 8.97
C ILE A 9 -0.17 -4.40 10.41
N ASP A 10 -1.45 -4.30 10.79
CA ASP A 10 -1.95 -4.72 12.10
C ASP A 10 -1.81 -6.24 12.32
N ASP A 11 -2.05 -7.05 11.29
CA ASP A 11 -1.83 -8.50 11.26
C ASP A 11 -0.33 -8.89 11.21
N LYS A 12 0.59 -7.91 11.25
CA LYS A 12 2.06 -8.09 11.11
C LYS A 12 2.49 -8.83 9.84
N LYS A 13 1.63 -8.86 8.81
CA LYS A 13 1.95 -9.44 7.51
C LYS A 13 2.75 -8.49 6.63
N LEU A 14 2.71 -7.19 6.93
CA LEU A 14 3.49 -6.16 6.25
C LEU A 14 4.26 -5.30 7.24
N ASP A 15 5.56 -5.19 7.02
CA ASP A 15 6.45 -4.31 7.77
C ASP A 15 6.30 -2.87 7.26
N ALA A 16 5.63 -2.03 8.04
CA ALA A 16 5.54 -0.58 7.76
C ALA A 16 6.89 0.15 7.83
N LYS A 17 7.94 -0.51 8.33
CA LYS A 17 9.31 0.01 8.38
C LYS A 17 10.13 -0.25 7.11
N LYS A 18 9.63 -1.07 6.19
CA LYS A 18 10.31 -1.43 4.95
C LYS A 18 9.53 -0.91 3.74
N PRO A 19 10.20 -0.68 2.61
CA PRO A 19 9.52 -0.38 1.35
C PRO A 19 8.60 -1.54 0.98
N ILE A 20 7.30 -1.27 0.90
CA ILE A 20 6.27 -2.21 0.46
C ILE A 20 6.24 -2.19 -1.07
N THR A 21 6.86 -3.20 -1.67
CA THR A 21 6.84 -3.44 -3.12
C THR A 21 5.66 -4.32 -3.52
N VAL A 22 5.39 -4.39 -4.82
CA VAL A 22 4.38 -5.27 -5.41
C VAL A 22 4.58 -6.73 -4.98
N GLU A 23 5.83 -7.19 -4.90
CA GLU A 23 6.18 -8.56 -4.47
C GLU A 23 5.79 -8.80 -3.02
N THR A 24 6.18 -7.91 -2.10
CA THR A 24 5.80 -8.05 -0.68
C THR A 24 4.28 -7.97 -0.45
N LEU A 25 3.55 -7.22 -1.27
CA LEU A 25 2.09 -7.17 -1.22
C LEU A 25 1.44 -8.48 -1.67
N VAL A 26 2.06 -9.18 -2.62
CA VAL A 26 1.63 -10.49 -3.11
C VAL A 26 1.98 -11.58 -2.10
N GLU A 27 3.21 -11.57 -1.57
CA GLU A 27 3.64 -12.51 -0.52
C GLU A 27 2.81 -12.36 0.76
N ALA A 28 2.47 -11.13 1.14
CA ALA A 28 1.57 -10.86 2.27
C ALA A 28 0.10 -11.27 1.99
N GLY A 29 -0.24 -11.66 0.75
CA GLY A 29 -1.58 -12.03 0.33
C GLY A 29 -2.58 -10.87 0.33
N VAL A 30 -2.10 -9.63 0.38
CA VAL A 30 -2.92 -8.41 0.36
C VAL A 30 -3.39 -8.11 -1.06
N VAL A 31 -2.52 -8.44 -2.02
CA VAL A 31 -2.80 -8.40 -3.45
C VAL A 31 -2.78 -9.84 -3.96
N GLY A 32 -3.77 -10.20 -4.76
CA GLY A 32 -3.84 -11.52 -5.39
C GLY A 32 -2.93 -11.60 -6.62
N LYS A 33 -3.48 -12.06 -7.73
CA LYS A 33 -2.73 -12.15 -8.99
C LYS A 33 -2.50 -10.76 -9.57
N VAL A 34 -1.24 -10.39 -9.76
CA VAL A 34 -0.83 -9.16 -10.43
C VAL A 34 -0.75 -9.46 -11.92
N VAL A 35 -1.66 -8.91 -12.71
CA VAL A 35 -1.71 -9.12 -14.18
C VAL A 35 -1.32 -7.81 -14.90
N ASP A 36 -1.91 -6.68 -14.49
CA ASP A 36 -1.61 -5.33 -15.01
C ASP A 36 -1.01 -4.41 -13.93
N GLY A 37 -0.31 -5.00 -12.96
CA GLY A 37 0.27 -4.27 -11.83
C GLY A 37 -0.71 -4.00 -10.69
N VAL A 38 -0.31 -3.10 -9.79
CA VAL A 38 -1.05 -2.79 -8.55
C VAL A 38 -1.45 -1.34 -8.55
N ARG A 39 -2.76 -1.09 -8.45
CA ARG A 39 -3.30 0.25 -8.30
C ARG A 39 -3.67 0.57 -6.86
N LEU A 40 -3.09 1.64 -6.32
CA LEU A 40 -3.43 2.14 -5.00
C LEU A 40 -4.74 2.94 -5.05
N LEU A 41 -5.69 2.52 -4.23
CA LEU A 41 -7.03 3.10 -4.10
C LEU A 41 -7.27 3.60 -2.68
N ALA A 42 -7.81 4.82 -2.58
CA ALA A 42 -8.12 5.56 -1.36
C ALA A 42 -9.37 5.05 -0.64
N LYS A 43 -9.52 3.74 -0.51
CA LYS A 43 -10.68 3.12 0.15
C LYS A 43 -10.26 2.64 1.54
N GLY A 44 -10.67 3.38 2.57
CA GLY A 44 -10.33 3.16 3.99
C GLY A 44 -9.24 4.11 4.50
N GLU A 45 -8.97 4.06 5.81
CA GLU A 45 -7.94 4.88 6.46
C GLU A 45 -6.59 4.15 6.48
N LEU A 46 -5.50 4.94 6.39
CA LEU A 46 -4.13 4.51 6.62
C LEU A 46 -3.57 5.38 7.74
N LYS A 47 -3.13 4.76 8.84
CA LYS A 47 -2.51 5.47 9.98
C LYS A 47 -1.03 5.14 10.12
N ALA A 48 -0.56 4.09 9.45
CA ALA A 48 0.84 3.71 9.42
C ALA A 48 1.62 4.56 8.42
N LYS A 49 2.83 4.99 8.80
CA LYS A 49 3.84 5.46 7.85
C LYS A 49 4.32 4.27 7.04
N VAL A 50 4.15 4.34 5.72
CA VAL A 50 4.55 3.26 4.81
C VAL A 50 5.08 3.85 3.52
N ASP A 51 6.23 3.35 3.10
CA ASP A 51 6.77 3.56 1.76
C ASP A 51 6.18 2.47 0.85
N ILE A 52 5.47 2.85 -0.20
CA ILE A 52 4.74 1.94 -1.10
C ILE A 52 5.23 2.17 -2.53
N THR A 53 5.70 1.11 -3.19
CA THR A 53 6.04 1.11 -4.62
C THR A 53 4.98 0.33 -5.39
N VAL A 54 4.23 1.01 -6.26
CA VAL A 54 3.09 0.46 -7.00
C VAL A 54 3.08 0.98 -8.43
N THR A 55 2.47 0.26 -9.38
CA THR A 55 2.43 0.68 -10.79
C THR A 55 1.44 1.81 -11.08
N GLY A 56 0.51 2.07 -10.16
CA GLY A 56 -0.41 3.19 -10.28
C GLY A 56 -0.99 3.61 -8.94
N ALA A 57 -1.24 4.90 -8.76
CA ALA A 57 -1.95 5.41 -7.59
C ALA A 57 -3.02 6.42 -8.01
N SER A 58 -4.20 6.32 -7.41
CA SER A 58 -5.22 7.36 -7.57
C SER A 58 -4.86 8.58 -6.72
N LYS A 59 -5.22 9.78 -7.17
CA LYS A 59 -4.89 11.06 -6.50
C LYS A 59 -5.25 11.05 -5.00
N GLY A 60 -6.47 10.66 -4.65
CA GLY A 60 -6.89 10.57 -3.24
C GLY A 60 -6.14 9.51 -2.42
N ALA A 61 -5.47 8.55 -3.06
CA ALA A 61 -4.69 7.54 -2.38
C ALA A 61 -3.29 8.06 -2.04
N VAL A 62 -2.69 8.83 -2.95
CA VAL A 62 -1.42 9.54 -2.70
C VAL A 62 -1.61 10.52 -1.55
N GLU A 63 -2.66 11.35 -1.59
CA GLU A 63 -2.96 12.32 -0.53
C GLU A 63 -3.18 11.65 0.83
N ALA A 64 -3.85 10.50 0.87
CA ALA A 64 -4.07 9.76 2.12
C ALA A 64 -2.78 9.12 2.66
N VAL A 65 -1.88 8.65 1.78
CA VAL A 65 -0.56 8.12 2.19
C VAL A 65 0.36 9.24 2.66
N GLU A 66 0.38 10.38 1.98
CA GLU A 66 1.13 11.57 2.42
C GLU A 66 0.63 12.09 3.77
N LYS A 67 -0.70 12.10 3.99
CA LYS A 67 -1.30 12.43 5.31
C LYS A 67 -0.89 11.45 6.41
N ALA A 68 -0.69 10.18 6.07
CA ALA A 68 -0.15 9.18 6.99
C ALA A 68 1.37 9.32 7.21
N GLY A 69 2.04 10.22 6.46
CA GLY A 69 3.48 10.44 6.49
C GLY A 69 4.29 9.35 5.78
N GLY A 70 3.64 8.62 4.86
CA GLY A 70 4.26 7.64 3.98
C GLY A 70 4.63 8.21 2.61
N LYS A 71 5.22 7.38 1.76
CA LYS A 71 5.65 7.76 0.40
C LYS A 71 5.04 6.81 -0.62
N VAL A 72 4.53 7.33 -1.73
CA VAL A 72 4.09 6.51 -2.87
C VAL A 72 5.07 6.71 -4.01
N THR A 73 5.73 5.63 -4.43
CA THR A 73 6.54 5.60 -5.64
C THR A 73 5.76 4.87 -6.71
N VAL A 74 5.53 5.56 -7.83
CA VAL A 74 4.86 5.01 -9.00
C VAL A 74 5.92 4.64 -10.03
N ALA A 75 6.05 3.35 -10.38
CA ALA A 75 7.04 2.83 -11.32
C ALA A 75 6.41 1.78 -12.25
#